data_AF-A0A7J2LTA1-F1
#
_entry.id   AF-A0A7J2LTA1-F1
#
_cell.length_a   1.000
_cell.length_b   1.000
_cell.length_c   1.000
_cell.angle_alpha   90.00
_cell.angle_beta   90.00
_cell.angle_gamma   90.00
#
_symmetry.space_group_name_H-M   'P 1'
#
loop_
_entity.id
_entity.type
_entity.pdbx_description
1 polymer ?
#
loop_
_entity_poly.entity_id
_entity_poly.type
_entity_poly.pdbx_seq_one_letter_code
_entity_poly.pdbx_strand_id
1 'polypeptide(L)'
;MGEKEVFERGLTARAFVFGIILTILCAVLGTATSFNGEYQYVGFATRFVYYQLEFLFIRIAYVALLPIVVTALLPKRLRFSKAELAVIYSMIAIVVPMYSFGLMTTAMFIPGTMTVGNPVLGWVLKHASPLLAPLDPAIWKGMHKGGVAVPWGAWTTPIIYWSFFYISFFMLCLFVATLLRRQYVEVEALPFPLASAVDQVNTLSTTGERAQLFTAKAIPFWIGFIISFVIGMCKKAGGLGGVLPMLGWHLDSLWVDLTPLALMSGPLLLSFEPWLIGLGYLNSFDILITLIVSTVILFWIVPNLLVAAGLTVALAPGRGCGHTYEMLVFSLNTSGSWGPTPFPWGYAGLFIGLTIGVVFYPMIIHRKILLRSIRGIFSKAESENGDVSYRLQWIGTIIFGILWLFSLMLINIPIHYAILGALIVIIIFIGWSRIRAMSGGLLGGYGRPLGHYMQFPAWIPVGTGLSKADPSASLSFMSIFGGHLLAGGLVGTQLANPMPNALESYRVGFLAKARSRDLFIAQTIALVVSIPIIITITI
;
A
#
# COMPACT_ATOMS: atom_id res chain seq x y z
N MET A 1 27.84 -32.56 0.59
CA MET A 1 28.21 -31.23 1.09
C MET A 1 27.70 -30.22 0.09
N GLY A 2 26.59 -29.54 0.37
CA GLY A 2 26.06 -28.50 -0.52
C GLY A 2 26.99 -27.28 -0.49
N GLU A 3 27.33 -26.73 -1.65
CA GLU A 3 28.00 -25.44 -1.76
C GLU A 3 27.22 -24.41 -0.93
N LYS A 4 27.88 -23.78 0.05
CA LYS A 4 27.27 -22.67 0.79
C LYS A 4 27.04 -21.54 -0.21
N GLU A 5 25.78 -21.18 -0.47
CA GLU A 5 25.46 -20.03 -1.32
C GLU A 5 26.16 -18.78 -0.77
N VAL A 6 27.03 -18.18 -1.57
CA VAL A 6 27.78 -16.98 -1.19
C VAL A 6 26.96 -15.75 -1.57
N PHE A 7 26.45 -15.03 -0.56
CA PHE A 7 25.76 -13.76 -0.77
C PHE A 7 26.77 -12.60 -0.91
N GLU A 8 26.60 -11.84 -1.99
CA GLU A 8 27.43 -10.69 -2.34
C GLU A 8 27.00 -9.43 -1.58
N ARG A 9 27.98 -8.55 -1.33
CA ARG A 9 27.71 -7.23 -0.76
C ARG A 9 27.11 -6.34 -1.84
N GLY A 10 25.85 -5.94 -1.67
CA GLY A 10 25.14 -5.04 -2.58
C GLY A 10 25.23 -3.57 -2.13
N LEU A 11 25.45 -3.30 -0.84
CA LEU A 11 25.54 -1.92 -0.33
C LEU A 11 26.97 -1.38 -0.51
N THR A 12 27.24 -0.89 -1.71
CA THR A 12 28.46 -0.15 -2.07
C THR A 12 28.23 1.36 -1.98
N ALA A 13 29.29 2.16 -1.92
CA ALA A 13 29.17 3.62 -1.87
C ALA A 13 28.42 4.19 -3.10
N ARG A 14 28.66 3.63 -4.30
CA ARG A 14 27.97 4.05 -5.53
C ARG A 14 26.48 3.73 -5.49
N ALA A 15 26.12 2.52 -5.06
CA ALA A 15 24.72 2.10 -4.96
C ALA A 15 23.99 2.90 -3.90
N PHE A 16 24.66 3.20 -2.78
CA PHE A 16 24.12 4.02 -1.71
C PHE A 16 23.84 5.47 -2.15
N VAL A 17 24.81 6.14 -2.77
CA VAL A 17 24.65 7.53 -3.24
C VAL A 17 23.53 7.61 -4.28
N PHE A 18 23.54 6.72 -5.27
CA PHE A 18 22.51 6.70 -6.31
C PHE A 18 21.13 6.37 -5.73
N GLY A 19 21.06 5.40 -4.82
CA GLY A 19 19.84 5.02 -4.11
C GLY A 19 19.26 6.16 -3.28
N ILE A 20 20.08 6.94 -2.56
CA ILE A 20 19.62 8.13 -1.80
C ILE A 20 19.05 9.19 -2.75
N ILE A 21 19.74 9.51 -3.84
CA ILE A 21 19.28 10.52 -4.79
C ILE A 21 17.90 10.15 -5.33
N LEU A 22 17.72 8.88 -5.75
CA LEU A 22 16.44 8.39 -6.24
C LEU A 22 15.37 8.33 -5.15
N THR A 23 15.74 7.97 -3.93
CA THR A 23 14.85 7.99 -2.75
C THR A 23 14.28 9.39 -2.55
N ILE A 24 15.13 10.43 -2.54
CA ILE A 24 14.71 11.82 -2.38
C ILE A 24 13.85 12.27 -3.56
N LEU A 25 14.27 11.98 -4.80
CA LEU A 25 13.46 12.29 -5.99
C LEU A 25 12.08 11.63 -5.95
N CYS A 26 12.00 10.38 -5.53
CA CYS A 26 10.75 9.66 -5.42
C CYS A 26 9.87 10.21 -4.30
N ALA A 27 10.45 10.58 -3.17
CA ALA A 27 9.73 11.29 -2.10
C ALA A 27 9.15 12.62 -2.61
N VAL A 28 9.94 13.46 -3.27
CA VAL A 28 9.50 14.78 -3.76
C VAL A 28 8.45 14.66 -4.86
N LEU A 29 8.77 13.95 -5.94
CA LEU A 29 7.89 13.83 -7.10
C LEU A 29 6.66 12.98 -6.79
N GLY A 30 6.85 11.93 -5.99
CA GLY A 30 5.77 11.06 -5.53
C GLY A 30 4.73 11.84 -4.74
N THR A 31 5.16 12.68 -3.79
CA THR A 31 4.24 13.52 -3.01
C THR A 31 3.58 14.58 -3.89
N ALA A 32 4.35 15.30 -4.71
CA ALA A 32 3.84 16.38 -5.57
C ALA A 32 2.78 15.88 -6.57
N THR A 33 2.99 14.70 -7.17
CA THR A 33 2.05 14.11 -8.14
C THR A 33 0.86 13.41 -7.48
N SER A 34 0.96 13.07 -6.20
CA SER A 34 -0.12 12.41 -5.46
C SER A 34 -1.16 13.40 -4.93
N PHE A 35 -0.89 14.71 -4.94
CA PHE A 35 -1.75 15.77 -4.42
C PHE A 35 -2.37 16.61 -5.56
N ASN A 36 -3.61 16.29 -5.96
CA ASN A 36 -4.47 17.21 -6.72
C ASN A 36 -5.66 17.58 -5.81
N GLY A 37 -5.51 18.67 -5.07
CA GLY A 37 -6.32 19.04 -3.90
C GLY A 37 -7.84 19.21 -4.12
N GLU A 38 -8.32 19.49 -5.32
CA GLU A 38 -9.77 19.61 -5.58
C GLU A 38 -10.44 18.25 -5.85
N TYR A 39 -9.79 17.35 -6.57
CA TYR A 39 -10.38 16.07 -6.99
C TYR A 39 -10.57 15.08 -5.83
N GLN A 40 -9.73 15.18 -4.81
CA GLN A 40 -9.73 14.23 -3.70
C GLN A 40 -10.80 14.56 -2.65
N TYR A 41 -11.14 15.85 -2.47
CA TYR A 41 -12.13 16.27 -1.49
C TYR A 41 -13.57 16.33 -2.05
N VAL A 42 -13.75 16.68 -3.32
CA VAL A 42 -15.06 16.54 -4.01
C VAL A 42 -15.49 15.07 -4.07
N GLY A 43 -14.51 14.15 -4.14
CA GLY A 43 -14.73 12.72 -3.97
C GLY A 43 -15.19 12.31 -2.56
N PHE A 44 -14.70 12.99 -1.53
CA PHE A 44 -15.10 12.80 -0.13
C PHE A 44 -16.54 13.24 0.13
N ALA A 45 -17.03 14.28 -0.57
CA ALA A 45 -18.33 14.88 -0.31
C ALA A 45 -19.43 14.57 -1.34
N THR A 46 -19.11 14.31 -2.62
CA THR A 46 -20.17 14.45 -3.66
C THR A 46 -20.10 13.54 -4.90
N ARG A 47 -19.02 12.81 -5.22
CA ARG A 47 -19.04 11.81 -6.31
C ARG A 47 -17.79 10.92 -6.28
N PHE A 48 -17.99 9.62 -6.14
CA PHE A 48 -16.92 8.61 -6.23
C PHE A 48 -16.39 8.51 -7.66
N VAL A 49 -15.18 9.02 -7.87
CA VAL A 49 -14.55 9.06 -9.20
C VAL A 49 -13.41 8.03 -9.27
N TYR A 50 -13.50 7.12 -10.23
CA TYR A 50 -12.78 5.83 -10.36
C TYR A 50 -11.33 5.91 -10.94
N TYR A 51 -10.57 6.97 -10.69
CA TYR A 51 -9.40 7.30 -11.52
C TYR A 51 -8.00 7.08 -10.89
N GLN A 52 -7.89 6.27 -9.83
CA GLN A 52 -6.63 6.17 -9.05
C GLN A 52 -5.58 5.18 -9.57
N LEU A 53 -5.90 4.38 -10.59
CA LEU A 53 -5.00 3.35 -11.14
C LEU A 53 -3.96 3.93 -12.12
N GLU A 54 -4.17 5.16 -12.60
CA GLU A 54 -3.42 5.77 -13.70
C GLU A 54 -2.08 6.40 -13.24
N PHE A 55 -1.90 6.65 -11.94
CA PHE A 55 -0.63 7.10 -11.35
C PHE A 55 0.39 5.97 -11.16
N LEU A 56 -0.02 4.70 -11.30
CA LEU A 56 0.85 3.54 -11.14
C LEU A 56 1.89 3.46 -12.27
N PHE A 57 1.53 3.88 -13.49
CA PHE A 57 2.43 3.85 -14.64
C PHE A 57 3.62 4.79 -14.46
N ILE A 58 3.36 6.03 -14.01
CA ILE A 58 4.38 7.01 -13.61
C ILE A 58 5.23 6.44 -12.46
N ARG A 59 4.58 5.93 -11.40
CA ARG A 59 5.29 5.38 -10.24
C ARG A 59 6.20 4.20 -10.61
N ILE A 60 5.79 3.30 -11.50
CA ILE A 60 6.60 2.17 -11.97
C ILE A 60 7.70 2.63 -12.96
N ALA A 61 7.39 3.57 -13.86
CA ALA A 61 8.34 4.09 -14.85
C ALA A 61 9.47 4.93 -14.23
N TYR A 62 9.21 5.70 -13.17
CA TYR A 62 10.25 6.50 -12.52
C TYR A 62 11.05 5.73 -11.44
N VAL A 63 10.44 4.75 -10.77
CA VAL A 63 11.07 4.03 -9.64
C VAL A 63 11.89 2.82 -10.09
N ALA A 64 11.41 2.05 -11.07
CA ALA A 64 12.05 0.79 -11.48
C ALA A 64 12.86 0.93 -12.77
N LEU A 65 12.36 1.70 -13.75
CA LEU A 65 12.99 1.83 -15.06
C LEU A 65 14.21 2.74 -15.06
N LEU A 66 14.24 3.81 -14.26
CA LEU A 66 15.38 4.75 -14.19
C LEU A 66 16.70 4.09 -13.76
N PRO A 67 16.78 3.33 -12.65
CA PRO A 67 17.99 2.60 -12.28
C PRO A 67 18.44 1.63 -13.38
N ILE A 68 17.49 0.96 -14.02
CA ILE A 68 17.73 -0.08 -15.03
C ILE A 68 18.24 0.55 -16.33
N VAL A 69 17.63 1.63 -16.80
CA VAL A 69 18.02 2.36 -18.00
C VAL A 69 19.37 3.02 -17.79
N VAL A 70 19.60 3.70 -16.66
CA VAL A 70 20.91 4.27 -16.33
C VAL A 70 21.99 3.19 -16.33
N THR A 71 21.72 2.04 -15.68
CA THR A 71 22.66 0.91 -15.69
C THR A 71 22.91 0.37 -17.09
N ALA A 72 21.87 0.26 -17.91
CA ALA A 72 21.98 -0.24 -19.27
C ALA A 72 22.81 0.70 -20.17
N LEU A 73 22.73 2.01 -19.95
CA LEU A 73 23.49 3.04 -20.68
C LEU A 73 24.96 3.08 -20.26
N LEU A 74 25.30 2.65 -19.04
CA LEU A 74 26.68 2.64 -18.56
C LEU A 74 27.54 1.57 -19.28
N PRO A 75 28.83 1.85 -19.53
CA PRO A 75 29.76 0.86 -20.03
C PRO A 75 29.92 -0.28 -19.02
N LYS A 76 30.19 -1.51 -19.49
CA LYS A 76 30.20 -2.75 -18.67
C LYS A 76 30.97 -2.62 -17.35
N ARG A 77 32.08 -1.86 -17.33
CA ARG A 77 32.92 -1.63 -16.13
C ARG A 77 32.26 -0.76 -15.07
N LEU A 78 31.34 0.12 -15.46
CA LEU A 78 30.64 1.05 -14.56
C LEU A 78 29.22 0.59 -14.21
N ARG A 79 28.70 -0.46 -14.84
CA ARG A 79 27.37 -1.00 -14.53
C ARG A 79 27.27 -1.42 -13.07
N PHE A 80 26.08 -1.24 -12.52
CA PHE A 80 25.71 -1.80 -11.23
C PHE A 80 25.57 -3.32 -11.33
N SER A 81 25.97 -4.03 -10.29
CA SER A 81 25.72 -5.46 -10.17
C SER A 81 24.24 -5.73 -9.86
N LYS A 82 23.80 -6.98 -10.03
CA LYS A 82 22.44 -7.38 -9.60
C LYS A 82 22.21 -7.10 -8.12
N ALA A 83 23.21 -7.34 -7.27
CA ALA A 83 23.11 -7.08 -5.84
C ALA A 83 22.98 -5.58 -5.51
N GLU A 84 23.69 -4.70 -6.23
CA GLU A 84 23.56 -3.25 -6.09
C GLU A 84 22.20 -2.74 -6.59
N LEU A 85 21.72 -3.27 -7.72
CA LEU A 85 20.38 -2.96 -8.23
C LEU A 85 19.28 -3.39 -7.25
N ALA A 86 19.44 -4.55 -6.59
CA ALA A 86 18.50 -5.00 -5.56
C ALA A 86 18.50 -4.05 -4.34
N VAL A 87 19.68 -3.54 -3.94
CA VAL A 87 19.78 -2.52 -2.88
C VAL A 87 19.11 -1.21 -3.29
N ILE A 88 19.39 -0.69 -4.49
CA ILE A 88 18.76 0.53 -5.02
C ILE A 88 17.24 0.35 -5.09
N TYR A 89 16.77 -0.77 -5.64
CA TYR A 89 15.35 -1.12 -5.68
C TYR A 89 14.74 -1.11 -4.28
N SER A 90 15.41 -1.72 -3.30
CA SER A 90 14.89 -1.79 -1.92
C SER A 90 14.72 -0.40 -1.28
N MET A 91 15.65 0.52 -1.56
CA MET A 91 15.57 1.90 -1.07
C MET A 91 14.38 2.65 -1.66
N ILE A 92 14.10 2.46 -2.95
CA ILE A 92 13.00 3.20 -3.59
C ILE A 92 11.66 2.52 -3.28
N ALA A 93 11.61 1.19 -3.31
CA ALA A 93 10.39 0.41 -3.06
C ALA A 93 9.79 0.70 -1.68
N ILE A 94 10.62 0.90 -0.64
CA ILE A 94 10.12 1.22 0.71
C ILE A 94 9.54 2.63 0.82
N VAL A 95 9.88 3.54 -0.09
CA VAL A 95 9.41 4.94 -0.10
C VAL A 95 8.07 5.09 -0.82
N VAL A 96 7.80 4.25 -1.82
CA VAL A 96 6.50 4.20 -2.53
C VAL A 96 5.29 4.26 -1.58
N PRO A 97 5.22 3.45 -0.51
CA PRO A 97 4.09 3.51 0.41
C PRO A 97 4.04 4.78 1.27
N MET A 98 5.14 5.54 1.38
CA MET A 98 5.20 6.73 2.24
C MET A 98 4.57 7.96 1.59
N TYR A 99 4.80 8.24 0.30
CA TYR A 99 4.17 9.37 -0.41
C TYR A 99 2.81 9.00 -1.01
N SER A 100 2.32 7.82 -0.66
CA SER A 100 1.01 7.36 -1.05
C SER A 100 -0.06 7.94 -0.12
N PHE A 101 -1.34 7.79 -0.51
CA PHE A 101 -2.48 8.41 0.18
C PHE A 101 -2.44 8.28 1.71
N GLY A 102 -2.01 7.16 2.31
CA GLY A 102 -2.22 6.96 3.75
C GLY A 102 -1.36 7.80 4.71
N LEU A 103 -0.15 8.23 4.32
CA LEU A 103 0.63 9.20 5.13
C LEU A 103 0.05 10.62 4.97
N MET A 104 -0.41 10.92 3.76
CA MET A 104 -0.92 12.24 3.41
C MET A 104 -2.34 12.47 3.94
N THR A 105 -3.23 11.48 3.87
CA THR A 105 -4.64 11.58 4.30
C THR A 105 -4.80 11.71 5.80
N THR A 106 -3.91 11.08 6.57
CA THR A 106 -3.94 11.08 8.04
C THR A 106 -3.40 12.40 8.58
N ALA A 107 -2.29 12.88 8.03
CA ALA A 107 -1.74 14.21 8.32
C ALA A 107 -2.72 15.32 7.87
N MET A 108 -3.44 15.10 6.78
CA MET A 108 -4.37 16.08 6.19
C MET A 108 -5.85 15.82 6.51
N PHE A 109 -6.17 14.89 7.41
CA PHE A 109 -7.55 14.59 7.78
C PHE A 109 -8.23 15.80 8.41
N ILE A 110 -7.66 16.30 9.49
CA ILE A 110 -8.15 17.49 10.20
C ILE A 110 -8.21 18.68 9.24
N PRO A 111 -7.13 19.04 8.51
CA PRO A 111 -7.13 20.12 7.52
C PRO A 111 -8.27 20.03 6.51
N GLY A 112 -8.45 18.84 5.93
CA GLY A 112 -9.50 18.57 4.96
C GLY A 112 -10.89 18.76 5.55
N THR A 113 -11.16 18.26 6.76
CA THR A 113 -12.47 18.44 7.43
C THR A 113 -12.88 19.90 7.65
N MET A 114 -11.94 20.85 7.54
CA MET A 114 -12.15 22.29 7.76
C MET A 114 -12.53 23.09 6.51
N THR A 115 -13.01 22.44 5.45
CA THR A 115 -13.64 23.18 4.34
C THR A 115 -14.82 24.02 4.83
N VAL A 116 -14.98 25.21 4.24
CA VAL A 116 -15.97 26.21 4.66
C VAL A 116 -17.39 25.61 4.51
N GLY A 117 -18.11 25.48 5.63
CA GLY A 117 -19.50 25.00 5.67
C GLY A 117 -19.69 23.58 6.22
N ASN A 118 -18.64 22.87 6.64
CA ASN A 118 -18.79 21.54 7.22
C ASN A 118 -19.44 21.59 8.62
N PRO A 119 -20.60 20.93 8.86
CA PRO A 119 -21.29 20.97 10.15
C PRO A 119 -20.50 20.32 11.29
N VAL A 120 -19.50 19.48 10.99
CA VAL A 120 -18.69 18.77 11.99
C VAL A 120 -17.48 19.60 12.46
N LEU A 121 -17.20 20.74 11.80
CA LEU A 121 -16.01 21.56 12.06
C LEU A 121 -15.85 21.98 13.53
N GLY A 122 -16.92 22.49 14.14
CA GLY A 122 -16.89 22.92 15.55
C GLY A 122 -16.60 21.75 16.50
N TRP A 123 -17.05 20.55 16.17
CA TRP A 123 -16.78 19.34 16.94
C TRP A 123 -15.32 18.89 16.79
N VAL A 124 -14.77 18.92 15.56
CA VAL A 124 -13.35 18.60 15.30
C VAL A 124 -12.44 19.58 16.06
N LEU A 125 -12.67 20.88 15.95
CA LEU A 125 -11.85 21.90 16.63
C LEU A 125 -11.86 21.77 18.16
N LYS A 126 -12.98 21.29 18.72
CA LYS A 126 -13.12 21.07 20.16
C LYS A 126 -12.35 19.84 20.67
N HIS A 127 -12.22 18.81 19.84
CA HIS A 127 -11.78 17.49 20.27
C HIS A 127 -10.46 17.01 19.64
N ALA A 128 -9.98 17.67 18.58
CA ALA A 128 -8.76 17.30 17.88
C ALA A 128 -7.50 17.65 18.68
N SER A 129 -6.48 16.80 18.57
CA SER A 129 -5.16 17.08 19.16
C SER A 129 -4.38 18.08 18.30
N PRO A 130 -3.77 19.13 18.89
CA PRO A 130 -2.91 20.07 18.16
C PRO A 130 -1.60 19.42 17.65
N LEU A 131 -1.28 18.20 18.11
CA LEU A 131 -0.16 17.42 17.56
C LEU A 131 -0.44 16.90 16.15
N LEU A 132 -1.70 16.78 15.76
CA LEU A 132 -2.07 16.26 14.45
C LEU A 132 -2.04 17.36 13.38
N ALA A 133 -2.42 18.58 13.75
CA ALA A 133 -2.54 19.72 12.84
C ALA A 133 -2.70 21.02 13.66
N PRO A 134 -2.29 22.22 13.15
CA PRO A 134 -2.71 23.49 13.75
C PRO A 134 -4.24 23.57 13.92
N LEU A 135 -4.75 24.17 14.99
CA LEU A 135 -6.21 24.27 15.18
C LEU A 135 -6.78 25.63 14.78
N ASP A 136 -5.94 26.55 14.31
CA ASP A 136 -6.38 27.86 13.82
C ASP A 136 -6.88 27.78 12.35
N PRO A 137 -8.17 28.03 12.08
CA PRO A 137 -8.74 28.05 10.74
C PRO A 137 -8.04 29.00 9.76
N ALA A 138 -7.37 30.07 10.24
CA ALA A 138 -6.66 31.01 9.38
C ALA A 138 -5.48 30.35 8.66
N ILE A 139 -4.75 29.47 9.35
CA ILE A 139 -3.62 28.70 8.80
C ILE A 139 -4.10 27.79 7.66
N TRP A 140 -5.23 27.11 7.87
CA TRP A 140 -5.83 26.21 6.89
C TRP A 140 -6.39 26.92 5.68
N LYS A 141 -7.06 28.06 5.88
CA LYS A 141 -7.58 28.86 4.76
C LYS A 141 -6.46 29.31 3.83
N GLY A 142 -5.29 29.63 4.37
CA GLY A 142 -4.09 29.90 3.59
C GLY A 142 -3.67 28.69 2.75
N MET A 143 -3.57 27.52 3.39
CA MET A 143 -3.23 26.25 2.72
C MET A 143 -4.19 25.93 1.56
N HIS A 144 -5.51 26.06 1.76
CA HIS A 144 -6.51 25.73 0.74
C HIS A 144 -6.54 26.70 -0.43
N LYS A 145 -6.26 27.99 -0.19
CA LYS A 145 -6.25 29.00 -1.26
C LYS A 145 -4.97 28.98 -2.09
N GLY A 146 -3.87 28.47 -1.54
CA GLY A 146 -2.56 28.56 -2.16
C GLY A 146 -2.03 29.99 -2.26
N GLY A 147 -0.80 30.15 -2.74
CA GLY A 147 -0.19 31.47 -3.00
C GLY A 147 0.21 32.29 -1.76
N VAL A 148 0.14 31.70 -0.57
CA VAL A 148 0.59 32.31 0.69
C VAL A 148 1.79 31.57 1.27
N ALA A 149 2.63 32.26 2.03
CA ALA A 149 3.76 31.63 2.70
C ALA A 149 3.27 30.62 3.75
N VAL A 150 3.91 29.45 3.80
CA VAL A 150 3.60 28.40 4.77
C VAL A 150 4.03 28.86 6.18
N PRO A 151 3.13 28.85 7.19
CA PRO A 151 3.48 29.23 8.55
C PRO A 151 4.23 28.10 9.27
N TRP A 152 5.50 27.90 8.93
CA TRP A 152 6.35 26.80 9.42
C TRP A 152 6.36 26.68 10.95
N GLY A 153 6.30 27.80 11.69
CA GLY A 153 6.26 27.79 13.15
C GLY A 153 5.04 27.06 13.70
N ALA A 154 3.86 27.24 13.10
CA ALA A 154 2.64 26.55 13.54
C ALA A 154 2.65 25.06 13.17
N TRP A 155 3.32 24.70 12.08
CA TRP A 155 3.42 23.33 11.58
C TRP A 155 4.55 22.51 12.20
N THR A 156 5.50 23.16 12.89
CA THR A 156 6.67 22.48 13.46
C THR A 156 6.28 21.35 14.40
N THR A 157 5.32 21.57 15.30
CA THR A 157 4.85 20.54 16.25
C THR A 157 4.21 19.34 15.54
N PRO A 158 3.24 19.52 14.62
CA PRO A 158 2.74 18.43 13.78
C PRO A 158 3.81 17.69 12.98
N ILE A 159 4.76 18.41 12.37
CA ILE A 159 5.85 17.78 11.59
C ILE A 159 6.66 16.83 12.48
N ILE A 160 7.02 17.27 13.70
CA ILE A 160 7.78 16.45 14.65
C ILE A 160 6.96 15.24 15.07
N TYR A 161 5.68 15.43 15.42
CA TYR A 161 4.80 14.34 15.83
C TYR A 161 4.63 13.31 14.72
N TRP A 162 4.29 13.72 13.51
CA TRP A 162 4.10 12.81 12.37
C TRP A 162 5.41 12.12 11.98
N SER A 163 6.55 12.81 12.06
CA SER A 163 7.85 12.18 11.81
C SER A 163 8.13 11.06 12.82
N PHE A 164 7.90 11.33 14.11
CA PHE A 164 8.07 10.33 15.17
C PHE A 164 7.09 9.16 15.01
N PHE A 165 5.81 9.45 14.77
CA PHE A 165 4.77 8.45 14.53
C PHE A 165 5.14 7.54 13.35
N TYR A 166 5.50 8.12 12.19
CA TYR A 166 5.76 7.34 10.99
C TYR A 166 7.07 6.60 11.03
N ILE A 167 8.14 7.20 11.56
CA ILE A 167 9.41 6.50 11.73
C ILE A 167 9.21 5.30 12.66
N SER A 168 8.51 5.48 13.79
CA SER A 168 8.27 4.36 14.70
C SER A 168 7.41 3.26 14.08
N PHE A 169 6.32 3.63 13.41
CA PHE A 169 5.43 2.68 12.73
C PHE A 169 6.11 1.93 11.58
N PHE A 170 6.77 2.64 10.66
CA PHE A 170 7.38 2.01 9.49
C PHE A 170 8.59 1.17 9.88
N MET A 171 9.36 1.57 10.91
CA MET A 171 10.45 0.74 11.43
C MET A 171 9.91 -0.55 12.08
N LEU A 172 8.82 -0.46 12.86
CA LEU A 172 8.13 -1.64 13.38
C LEU A 172 7.75 -2.59 12.23
N CYS A 173 7.11 -2.08 11.19
CA CYS A 173 6.76 -2.86 10.00
C CYS A 173 8.00 -3.47 9.32
N LEU A 174 9.09 -2.73 9.15
CA LEU A 174 10.32 -3.25 8.55
C LEU A 174 10.93 -4.39 9.37
N PHE A 175 10.94 -4.28 10.70
CA PHE A 175 11.40 -5.36 11.57
C PHE A 175 10.50 -6.60 11.50
N VAL A 176 9.18 -6.42 11.48
CA VAL A 176 8.22 -7.52 11.28
C VAL A 176 8.41 -8.18 9.91
N ALA A 177 8.58 -7.40 8.84
CA ALA A 177 8.90 -7.92 7.51
C ALA A 177 10.21 -8.72 7.51
N THR A 178 11.24 -8.25 8.23
CA THR A 178 12.52 -8.96 8.36
C THR A 178 12.36 -10.29 9.10
N LEU A 179 11.51 -10.36 10.14
CA LEU A 179 11.16 -11.62 10.84
C LEU A 179 10.47 -12.61 9.91
N LEU A 180 9.55 -12.13 9.08
CA LEU A 180 8.76 -12.95 8.14
C LEU A 180 9.56 -13.36 6.90
N ARG A 181 10.61 -12.62 6.55
CA ARG A 181 11.46 -12.81 5.37
C ARG A 181 11.83 -14.27 5.16
N ARG A 182 12.46 -14.89 6.16
CA ARG A 182 12.96 -16.28 6.04
C ARG A 182 11.83 -17.25 5.76
N GLN A 183 10.69 -17.07 6.45
CA GLN A 183 9.54 -17.93 6.27
C GLN A 183 8.98 -17.78 4.85
N TYR A 184 8.75 -16.56 4.36
CA TYR A 184 8.06 -16.34 3.09
C TYR A 184 8.97 -16.52 1.87
N VAL A 185 10.23 -16.09 1.95
CA VAL A 185 11.17 -16.07 0.82
C VAL A 185 11.90 -17.39 0.64
N GLU A 186 12.33 -18.03 1.73
CA GLU A 186 13.17 -19.24 1.67
C GLU A 186 12.38 -20.52 1.96
N VAL A 187 11.61 -20.56 3.04
CA VAL A 187 10.97 -21.81 3.49
C VAL A 187 9.72 -22.11 2.69
N GLU A 188 8.79 -21.16 2.65
CA GLU A 188 7.56 -21.30 1.87
C GLU A 188 7.80 -21.01 0.39
N ALA A 189 8.92 -20.33 0.07
CA ALA A 189 9.30 -19.94 -1.29
C ALA A 189 8.13 -19.38 -2.10
N LEU A 190 7.42 -18.42 -1.51
CA LEU A 190 6.25 -17.81 -2.15
C LEU A 190 6.62 -17.27 -3.55
N PRO A 191 5.66 -17.22 -4.50
CA PRO A 191 5.96 -16.89 -5.90
C PRO A 191 6.59 -15.51 -6.11
N PHE A 192 6.11 -14.48 -5.42
CA PHE A 192 6.52 -13.08 -5.60
C PHE A 192 6.63 -12.68 -7.09
N PRO A 193 5.49 -12.63 -7.80
CA PRO A 193 5.49 -12.44 -9.26
C PRO A 193 6.11 -11.11 -9.69
N LEU A 194 5.96 -10.05 -8.88
CA LEU A 194 6.56 -8.74 -9.17
C LEU A 194 8.09 -8.77 -8.97
N ALA A 195 8.60 -9.37 -7.90
CA ALA A 195 10.04 -9.55 -7.69
C ALA A 195 10.69 -10.33 -8.84
N SER A 196 10.01 -11.35 -9.35
CA SER A 196 10.46 -12.13 -10.51
C SER A 196 10.55 -11.27 -11.77
N ALA A 197 9.55 -10.42 -12.02
CA ALA A 197 9.60 -9.46 -13.12
C ALA A 197 10.76 -8.46 -12.97
N VAL A 198 11.00 -7.96 -11.76
CA VAL A 198 12.13 -7.05 -11.47
C VAL A 198 13.47 -7.74 -11.74
N ASP A 199 13.67 -8.99 -11.31
CA ASP A 199 14.92 -9.73 -11.57
C ASP A 199 15.15 -9.99 -13.06
N GLN A 200 14.09 -10.29 -13.84
CA GLN A 200 14.19 -10.45 -15.29
C GLN A 200 14.69 -9.16 -15.97
N VAL A 201 14.12 -8.02 -15.61
CA VAL A 201 14.54 -6.73 -16.19
C VAL A 201 15.95 -6.35 -15.72
N ASN A 202 16.29 -6.58 -14.45
CA ASN A 202 17.66 -6.39 -13.95
C ASN A 202 18.66 -7.23 -14.75
N THR A 203 18.33 -8.50 -15.03
CA THR A 203 19.17 -9.40 -15.84
C THR A 203 19.42 -8.86 -17.24
N LEU A 204 18.40 -8.29 -17.90
CA LEU A 204 18.55 -7.68 -19.22
C LEU A 204 19.47 -6.46 -19.22
N SER A 205 19.52 -5.71 -18.11
CA SER A 205 20.39 -4.53 -17.96
C SER A 205 21.85 -4.88 -17.66
N THR A 206 22.11 -6.01 -16.99
CA THR A 206 23.46 -6.39 -16.55
C THR A 206 24.18 -7.36 -17.48
N THR A 207 23.46 -8.10 -18.33
CA THR A 207 24.02 -9.20 -19.13
C THR A 207 24.56 -8.73 -20.49
N GLY A 208 25.69 -9.31 -20.91
CA GLY A 208 26.31 -9.04 -22.21
C GLY A 208 27.27 -7.84 -22.21
N GLU A 209 28.01 -7.67 -23.31
CA GLU A 209 28.91 -6.53 -23.50
C GLU A 209 28.12 -5.22 -23.65
N ARG A 210 27.09 -5.24 -24.50
CA ARG A 210 26.00 -4.26 -24.52
C ARG A 210 24.81 -4.82 -23.72
N ALA A 211 24.15 -3.97 -22.95
CA ALA A 211 22.95 -4.35 -22.21
C ALA A 211 21.89 -4.88 -23.19
N GLN A 212 21.32 -6.03 -22.90
CA GLN A 212 20.32 -6.67 -23.76
C GLN A 212 19.03 -5.85 -23.87
N LEU A 213 18.81 -4.92 -22.93
CA LEU A 213 17.71 -3.96 -22.94
C LEU A 213 17.64 -3.10 -24.22
N PHE A 214 18.75 -2.89 -24.92
CA PHE A 214 18.78 -2.12 -26.18
C PHE A 214 18.96 -2.99 -27.43
N THR A 215 18.71 -4.30 -27.31
CA THR A 215 18.81 -5.25 -28.41
C THR A 215 17.44 -5.72 -28.87
N ALA A 216 17.38 -6.42 -30.01
CA ALA A 216 16.14 -7.01 -30.51
C ALA A 216 15.40 -7.89 -29.49
N LYS A 217 16.14 -8.47 -28.52
CA LYS A 217 15.57 -9.28 -27.44
C LYS A 217 14.62 -8.51 -26.50
N ALA A 218 14.80 -7.19 -26.39
CA ALA A 218 13.98 -6.33 -25.54
C ALA A 218 12.84 -5.64 -26.30
N ILE A 219 12.70 -5.86 -27.62
CA ILE A 219 11.62 -5.25 -28.42
C ILE A 219 10.23 -5.54 -27.83
N PRO A 220 9.87 -6.78 -27.43
CA PRO A 220 8.56 -7.05 -26.84
C PRO A 220 8.31 -6.25 -25.55
N PHE A 221 9.34 -6.08 -24.71
CA PHE A 221 9.27 -5.27 -23.50
C PHE A 221 8.97 -3.79 -23.84
N TRP A 222 9.70 -3.23 -24.81
CA TRP A 222 9.50 -1.83 -25.22
C TRP A 222 8.16 -1.60 -25.89
N ILE A 223 7.66 -2.55 -26.70
CA ILE A 223 6.32 -2.48 -27.28
C ILE A 223 5.27 -2.43 -26.17
N GLY A 224 5.33 -3.37 -25.21
CA GLY A 224 4.40 -3.40 -24.09
C GLY A 224 4.47 -2.14 -23.22
N PHE A 225 5.69 -1.62 -22.98
CA PHE A 225 5.92 -0.38 -22.27
C PHE A 225 5.32 0.83 -22.99
N ILE A 226 5.58 0.99 -24.29
CA ILE A 226 5.06 2.12 -25.09
C ILE A 226 3.53 2.05 -25.20
N ILE A 227 2.95 0.87 -25.45
CA ILE A 227 1.48 0.70 -25.47
C ILE A 227 0.89 1.13 -24.13
N SER A 228 1.45 0.64 -23.02
CA SER A 228 0.96 0.97 -21.68
C SER A 228 1.16 2.46 -21.35
N PHE A 229 2.25 3.07 -21.79
CA PHE A 229 2.52 4.50 -21.63
C PHE A 229 1.50 5.35 -22.40
N VAL A 230 1.28 5.04 -23.67
CA VAL A 230 0.33 5.77 -24.54
C VAL A 230 -1.08 5.62 -24.01
N ILE A 231 -1.51 4.40 -23.67
CA ILE A 231 -2.83 4.17 -23.05
C ILE A 231 -2.95 4.98 -21.76
N GLY A 232 -1.93 4.95 -20.89
CA GLY A 232 -1.92 5.74 -19.65
C GLY A 232 -2.02 7.25 -19.88
N MET A 233 -1.40 7.77 -20.94
CA MET A 233 -1.45 9.20 -21.30
C MET A 233 -2.78 9.61 -21.96
N CYS A 234 -3.46 8.69 -22.64
CA CYS A 234 -4.73 8.96 -23.35
C CYS A 234 -5.98 8.68 -22.51
N LYS A 235 -5.86 8.17 -21.29
CA LYS A 235 -7.03 7.98 -20.42
C LYS A 235 -7.53 9.31 -19.88
N LYS A 236 -8.85 9.40 -19.74
CA LYS A 236 -9.59 10.61 -19.35
C LYS A 236 -9.22 11.17 -17.97
N ALA A 237 -8.36 10.49 -17.20
CA ALA A 237 -8.12 10.86 -15.81
C ALA A 237 -6.73 10.51 -15.28
N GLY A 238 -5.69 10.88 -16.02
CA GLY A 238 -4.35 10.96 -15.46
C GLY A 238 -4.16 12.34 -14.83
N GLY A 239 -3.87 12.43 -13.53
CA GLY A 239 -3.56 13.71 -12.84
C GLY A 239 -2.34 14.47 -13.37
N LEU A 240 -1.78 14.07 -14.51
CA LEU A 240 -0.93 14.89 -15.35
C LEU A 240 -1.71 15.94 -16.16
N GLY A 241 -3.04 15.91 -16.23
CA GLY A 241 -3.82 16.97 -16.92
C GLY A 241 -3.57 18.39 -16.37
N GLY A 242 -3.03 18.50 -15.15
CA GLY A 242 -2.56 19.77 -14.57
C GLY A 242 -1.09 20.12 -14.88
N VAL A 243 -0.29 19.19 -15.43
CA VAL A 243 1.16 19.35 -15.67
C VAL A 243 1.53 19.25 -17.15
N LEU A 244 0.82 18.44 -17.93
CA LEU A 244 1.01 18.28 -19.37
C LEU A 244 -0.33 18.47 -20.09
N PRO A 245 -0.36 19.17 -21.23
CA PRO A 245 -1.56 19.27 -22.06
C PRO A 245 -2.04 17.86 -22.40
N MET A 246 -3.26 17.49 -21.99
CA MET A 246 -3.87 16.25 -22.44
C MET A 246 -3.91 16.27 -23.97
N LEU A 247 -3.54 15.17 -24.63
CA LEU A 247 -3.52 15.05 -26.09
C LEU A 247 -4.92 15.15 -26.75
N GLY A 248 -5.97 15.55 -26.01
CA GLY A 248 -7.35 15.65 -26.48
C GLY A 248 -8.00 14.32 -26.85
N TRP A 249 -7.27 13.21 -26.78
CA TRP A 249 -7.78 11.86 -26.99
C TRP A 249 -8.25 11.30 -25.66
N HIS A 250 -9.54 10.96 -25.59
CA HIS A 250 -10.16 10.42 -24.41
C HIS A 250 -10.50 8.96 -24.65
N LEU A 251 -9.63 8.06 -24.20
CA LEU A 251 -10.02 6.67 -24.00
C LEU A 251 -10.84 6.60 -22.69
N ASP A 252 -12.13 6.31 -22.84
CA ASP A 252 -12.91 5.75 -21.73
C ASP A 252 -12.31 4.38 -21.36
N SER A 253 -12.39 3.99 -20.09
CA SER A 253 -11.75 2.79 -19.53
C SER A 253 -11.93 1.56 -20.42
N LEU A 254 -10.92 0.68 -20.51
CA LEU A 254 -10.94 -0.52 -21.36
C LEU A 254 -11.71 -1.67 -20.69
N TRP A 255 -12.93 -1.40 -20.24
CA TRP A 255 -13.83 -2.39 -19.65
C TRP A 255 -15.22 -2.32 -20.28
N VAL A 256 -15.96 -3.42 -20.18
CA VAL A 256 -17.38 -3.52 -20.55
C VAL A 256 -18.15 -3.85 -19.28
N ASP A 257 -18.93 -2.88 -18.80
CA ASP A 257 -19.81 -3.06 -17.64
C ASP A 257 -21.22 -3.43 -18.10
N LEU A 258 -21.59 -4.70 -17.89
CA LEU A 258 -22.92 -5.23 -18.16
C LEU A 258 -23.81 -5.22 -16.91
N THR A 259 -23.26 -4.84 -15.75
CA THR A 259 -24.01 -4.74 -14.48
C THR A 259 -25.25 -3.85 -14.59
N PRO A 260 -25.23 -2.69 -15.29
CA PRO A 260 -26.42 -1.84 -15.43
C PRO A 260 -27.59 -2.49 -16.14
N LEU A 261 -27.38 -3.55 -16.92
CA LEU A 261 -28.44 -4.31 -17.59
C LEU A 261 -29.22 -5.20 -16.61
N ALA A 262 -28.71 -5.38 -15.38
CA ALA A 262 -29.32 -6.24 -14.35
C ALA A 262 -29.63 -7.67 -14.84
N LEU A 263 -28.80 -8.22 -15.73
CA LEU A 263 -28.92 -9.61 -16.22
C LEU A 263 -28.76 -10.65 -15.09
N MET A 264 -28.11 -10.24 -14.01
CA MET A 264 -27.92 -11.02 -12.79
C MET A 264 -27.83 -10.07 -11.60
N SER A 265 -27.96 -10.59 -10.38
CA SER A 265 -27.88 -9.78 -9.14
C SER A 265 -26.44 -9.51 -8.67
N GLY A 266 -25.45 -10.01 -9.42
CA GLY A 266 -24.02 -9.85 -9.18
C GLY A 266 -23.35 -8.83 -10.11
N PRO A 267 -22.13 -8.38 -9.80
CA PRO A 267 -21.36 -7.54 -10.71
C PRO A 267 -20.90 -8.33 -11.94
N LEU A 268 -21.13 -7.76 -13.13
CA LEU A 268 -20.73 -8.34 -14.42
C LEU A 268 -19.90 -7.32 -15.20
N LEU A 269 -18.59 -7.34 -14.94
CA LEU A 269 -17.60 -6.47 -15.56
C LEU A 269 -16.56 -7.30 -16.29
N LEU A 270 -16.33 -7.00 -17.57
CA LEU A 270 -15.23 -7.57 -18.35
C LEU A 270 -14.16 -6.51 -18.52
N SER A 271 -12.97 -6.74 -17.96
CA SER A 271 -11.84 -5.82 -18.03
C SER A 271 -10.83 -6.29 -19.06
N PHE A 272 -10.52 -5.44 -20.04
CA PHE A 272 -9.53 -5.66 -21.10
C PHE A 272 -8.27 -4.80 -20.92
N GLU A 273 -8.10 -4.27 -19.71
CA GLU A 273 -6.94 -3.49 -19.31
C GLU A 273 -5.63 -4.28 -19.50
N PRO A 274 -4.72 -3.83 -20.39
CA PRO A 274 -3.51 -4.58 -20.74
C PRO A 274 -2.59 -4.84 -19.55
N TRP A 275 -2.53 -3.92 -18.59
CA TRP A 275 -1.71 -4.08 -17.38
C TRP A 275 -2.25 -5.16 -16.45
N LEU A 276 -3.58 -5.35 -16.34
CA LEU A 276 -4.17 -6.45 -15.58
C LEU A 276 -3.89 -7.80 -16.23
N ILE A 277 -3.99 -7.87 -17.56
CA ILE A 277 -3.66 -9.07 -18.34
C ILE A 277 -2.17 -9.41 -18.16
N GLY A 278 -1.28 -8.42 -18.26
CA GLY A 278 0.16 -8.60 -18.08
C GLY A 278 0.53 -9.09 -16.67
N LEU A 279 -0.10 -8.54 -15.62
CA LEU A 279 0.07 -9.07 -14.27
C LEU A 279 -0.50 -10.50 -14.15
N GLY A 280 -1.58 -10.81 -14.88
CA GLY A 280 -2.24 -12.11 -14.91
C GLY A 280 -1.28 -13.19 -15.37
N TYR A 281 -0.51 -12.87 -16.40
CA TYR A 281 0.53 -13.73 -16.94
C TYR A 281 1.67 -14.03 -15.95
N LEU A 282 1.96 -13.12 -15.02
CA LEU A 282 2.99 -13.34 -14.00
C LEU A 282 2.53 -14.26 -12.86
N ASN A 283 1.23 -14.52 -12.73
CA ASN A 283 0.67 -15.30 -11.64
C ASN A 283 0.70 -16.82 -11.92
N SER A 284 0.70 -17.61 -10.85
CA SER A 284 0.59 -19.06 -10.97
C SER A 284 -0.80 -19.47 -11.44
N PHE A 285 -0.88 -20.63 -12.10
CA PHE A 285 -2.13 -21.18 -12.60
C PHE A 285 -3.15 -21.43 -11.49
N ASP A 286 -2.69 -21.89 -10.32
CA ASP A 286 -3.55 -22.09 -9.14
C ASP A 286 -4.23 -20.79 -8.70
N ILE A 287 -3.51 -19.66 -8.72
CA ILE A 287 -4.06 -18.35 -8.37
C ILE A 287 -5.09 -17.90 -9.41
N LEU A 288 -4.81 -18.12 -10.70
CA LEU A 288 -5.73 -17.75 -11.77
C LEU A 288 -7.04 -18.56 -11.72
N ILE A 289 -6.95 -19.87 -11.50
CA ILE A 289 -8.15 -20.72 -11.32
C ILE A 289 -8.94 -20.29 -10.10
N THR A 290 -8.27 -20.18 -8.94
CA THR A 290 -8.96 -19.84 -7.69
C THR A 290 -9.61 -18.46 -7.75
N LEU A 291 -9.00 -17.50 -8.45
CA LEU A 291 -9.58 -16.19 -8.73
C LEU A 291 -10.90 -16.32 -9.53
N ILE A 292 -10.89 -17.05 -10.65
CA ILE A 292 -12.08 -17.23 -11.48
C ILE A 292 -13.17 -17.95 -10.69
N VAL A 293 -12.85 -19.08 -10.06
CA VAL A 293 -13.80 -19.89 -9.28
C VAL A 293 -14.40 -19.07 -8.14
N SER A 294 -13.57 -18.37 -7.36
CA SER A 294 -14.06 -17.53 -6.26
C SER A 294 -14.93 -16.39 -6.76
N THR A 295 -14.60 -15.81 -7.92
CA THR A 295 -15.40 -14.73 -8.53
C THR A 295 -16.77 -15.24 -8.94
N VAL A 296 -16.82 -16.37 -9.66
CA VAL A 296 -18.07 -17.00 -10.09
C VAL A 296 -18.93 -17.37 -8.88
N ILE A 297 -18.36 -18.01 -7.86
CA ILE A 297 -19.11 -18.43 -6.67
C ILE A 297 -19.63 -17.20 -5.90
N LEU A 298 -18.73 -16.33 -5.45
CA LEU A 298 -19.09 -15.26 -4.52
C LEU A 298 -19.86 -14.12 -5.18
N PHE A 299 -19.60 -13.84 -6.45
CA PHE A 299 -20.18 -12.68 -7.12
C PHE A 299 -21.21 -13.03 -8.18
N TRP A 300 -21.22 -14.23 -8.76
CA TRP A 300 -22.22 -14.59 -9.77
C TRP A 300 -23.24 -15.61 -9.25
N ILE A 301 -22.87 -16.55 -8.39
CA ILE A 301 -23.80 -17.57 -7.88
C ILE A 301 -24.50 -17.09 -6.62
N VAL A 302 -23.74 -16.75 -5.57
CA VAL A 302 -24.28 -16.42 -4.24
C VAL A 302 -25.32 -15.28 -4.30
N PRO A 303 -25.10 -14.14 -4.98
CA PRO A 303 -26.10 -13.06 -5.02
C PRO A 303 -27.44 -13.50 -5.62
N ASN A 304 -27.41 -14.30 -6.69
CA ASN A 304 -28.64 -14.79 -7.32
C ASN A 304 -29.34 -15.86 -6.47
N LEU A 305 -28.58 -16.70 -5.75
CA LEU A 305 -29.16 -17.65 -4.79
C LEU A 305 -29.87 -16.93 -3.64
N LEU A 306 -29.28 -15.84 -3.13
CA LEU A 306 -29.90 -15.04 -2.07
C LEU A 306 -31.22 -14.41 -2.51
N VAL A 307 -31.30 -13.98 -3.78
CA VAL A 307 -32.53 -13.47 -4.39
C VAL A 307 -33.57 -14.59 -4.55
N ALA A 308 -33.15 -15.73 -5.10
CA ALA A 308 -34.04 -16.89 -5.28
C ALA A 308 -34.58 -17.42 -3.94
N ALA A 309 -33.79 -17.34 -2.86
CA ALA A 309 -34.19 -17.71 -1.51
C ALA A 309 -35.07 -16.66 -0.81
N GLY A 310 -35.36 -15.53 -1.46
CA GLY A 310 -36.16 -14.44 -0.88
C GLY A 310 -35.47 -13.67 0.24
N LEU A 311 -34.14 -13.80 0.39
CA LEU A 311 -33.38 -13.12 1.44
C LEU A 311 -33.07 -11.67 1.06
N THR A 312 -32.95 -11.37 -0.23
CA THR A 312 -32.68 -10.02 -0.76
C THR A 312 -33.44 -9.78 -2.05
N VAL A 313 -33.57 -8.52 -2.48
CA VAL A 313 -34.25 -8.16 -3.73
C VAL A 313 -33.35 -8.36 -4.95
N ALA A 314 -33.89 -8.37 -6.16
CA ALA A 314 -33.08 -8.42 -7.38
C ALA A 314 -32.41 -7.06 -7.65
N LEU A 315 -31.29 -7.07 -8.38
CA LEU A 315 -30.61 -5.84 -8.81
C LEU A 315 -31.50 -5.02 -9.73
N ALA A 316 -31.68 -3.73 -9.40
CA ALA A 316 -32.37 -2.80 -10.28
C ALA A 316 -31.47 -2.37 -11.47
N PRO A 317 -32.03 -2.23 -12.68
CA PRO A 317 -31.30 -1.68 -13.83
C PRO A 317 -30.71 -0.28 -13.55
N GLY A 318 -29.64 0.05 -14.27
CA GLY A 318 -28.97 1.36 -14.19
C GLY A 318 -27.90 1.49 -13.11
N ARG A 319 -27.59 0.42 -12.36
CA ARG A 319 -26.52 0.39 -11.35
C ARG A 319 -25.24 -0.23 -11.91
N GLY A 320 -24.11 0.48 -11.78
CA GLY A 320 -22.80 0.01 -12.27
C GLY A 320 -22.13 -1.02 -11.35
N CYS A 321 -21.09 -1.68 -11.88
CA CYS A 321 -20.37 -2.77 -11.21
C CYS A 321 -19.82 -2.38 -9.83
N GLY A 322 -19.28 -1.17 -9.71
CA GLY A 322 -18.62 -0.73 -8.49
C GLY A 322 -19.60 -0.56 -7.33
N HIS A 323 -20.81 -0.07 -7.62
CA HIS A 323 -21.89 0.03 -6.65
C HIS A 323 -22.35 -1.35 -6.17
N THR A 324 -22.63 -2.26 -7.12
CA THR A 324 -23.09 -3.63 -6.80
C THR A 324 -22.04 -4.40 -6.00
N TYR A 325 -20.76 -4.24 -6.37
CA TYR A 325 -19.65 -4.82 -5.63
C TYR A 325 -19.57 -4.29 -4.20
N GLU A 326 -19.60 -2.96 -4.01
CA GLU A 326 -19.49 -2.36 -2.67
C GLU A 326 -20.60 -2.83 -1.74
N MET A 327 -21.82 -2.93 -2.26
CA MET A 327 -22.96 -3.42 -1.51
C MET A 327 -22.75 -4.86 -1.02
N LEU A 328 -22.40 -5.80 -1.92
CA LEU A 328 -22.18 -7.21 -1.54
C LEU A 328 -21.04 -7.37 -0.53
N VAL A 329 -19.99 -6.58 -0.70
CA VAL A 329 -18.75 -6.73 0.04
C VAL A 329 -18.80 -6.04 1.40
N PHE A 330 -19.57 -4.95 1.56
CA PHE A 330 -19.48 -4.08 2.74
C PHE A 330 -20.77 -3.86 3.53
N SER A 331 -21.96 -4.00 2.94
CA SER A 331 -23.23 -3.36 3.35
C SER A 331 -23.41 -2.93 4.81
N LEU A 332 -22.68 -1.88 5.22
CA LEU A 332 -22.96 -0.99 6.35
C LEU A 332 -24.07 -0.04 5.88
N ASN A 333 -25.12 0.12 6.69
CA ASN A 333 -26.42 0.74 6.36
C ASN A 333 -26.39 2.26 6.02
N THR A 334 -25.53 2.71 5.09
CA THR A 334 -25.36 4.14 4.75
C THR A 334 -25.19 4.46 3.26
N SER A 335 -25.42 3.51 2.34
CA SER A 335 -25.58 3.83 0.91
C SER A 335 -26.97 3.39 0.43
N GLY A 336 -28.00 4.13 0.86
CA GLY A 336 -29.43 3.83 0.66
C GLY A 336 -29.92 3.82 -0.80
N SER A 337 -29.44 2.87 -1.59
CA SER A 337 -29.86 2.65 -2.99
C SER A 337 -30.42 1.25 -3.24
N TRP A 338 -30.34 0.39 -2.25
CA TRP A 338 -31.10 -0.84 -2.09
C TRP A 338 -31.86 -0.70 -0.77
N GLY A 339 -33.06 -1.28 -0.67
CA GLY A 339 -33.77 -1.39 0.61
C GLY A 339 -32.96 -2.15 1.68
N PRO A 340 -33.53 -2.39 2.87
CA PRO A 340 -32.85 -3.11 3.94
C PRO A 340 -32.23 -4.43 3.45
N THR A 341 -30.91 -4.55 3.57
CA THR A 341 -30.18 -5.78 3.20
C THR A 341 -30.14 -6.74 4.39
N PRO A 342 -30.33 -8.06 4.19
CA PRO A 342 -30.27 -9.04 5.28
C PRO A 342 -28.85 -9.22 5.86
N PHE A 343 -27.81 -8.69 5.22
CA PHE A 343 -26.42 -8.75 5.66
C PHE A 343 -25.89 -7.36 6.01
N PRO A 344 -26.06 -6.87 7.25
CA PRO A 344 -25.56 -5.55 7.69
C PRO A 344 -24.04 -5.35 7.62
N TRP A 345 -23.30 -6.35 7.13
CA TRP A 345 -21.84 -6.33 6.97
C TRP A 345 -21.37 -7.02 5.68
N GLY A 346 -22.29 -7.37 4.76
CA GLY A 346 -21.96 -8.06 3.51
C GLY A 346 -21.02 -9.28 3.70
N TYR A 347 -19.99 -9.38 2.86
CA TYR A 347 -18.93 -10.39 2.99
C TYR A 347 -17.83 -10.07 4.02
N ALA A 348 -17.96 -9.02 4.85
CA ALA A 348 -16.89 -8.60 5.74
C ALA A 348 -16.39 -9.69 6.70
N GLY A 349 -17.30 -10.43 7.33
CA GLY A 349 -16.94 -11.52 8.22
C GLY A 349 -16.13 -12.62 7.51
N LEU A 350 -16.50 -12.96 6.28
CA LEU A 350 -15.81 -13.97 5.46
C LEU A 350 -14.35 -13.55 5.22
N PHE A 351 -14.13 -12.32 4.73
CA PHE A 351 -12.79 -11.86 4.42
C PHE A 351 -11.92 -11.59 5.66
N ILE A 352 -12.51 -11.17 6.79
CA ILE A 352 -11.80 -11.11 8.07
C ILE A 352 -11.34 -12.52 8.46
N GLY A 353 -12.23 -13.52 8.36
CA GLY A 353 -11.90 -14.93 8.62
C GLY A 353 -10.79 -15.44 7.70
N LEU A 354 -10.87 -15.14 6.40
CA LEU A 354 -9.83 -15.51 5.43
C LEU A 354 -8.49 -14.83 5.75
N THR A 355 -8.50 -13.57 6.19
CA THR A 355 -7.29 -12.84 6.59
C THR A 355 -6.64 -13.48 7.81
N ILE A 356 -7.42 -13.79 8.84
CA ILE A 356 -6.96 -14.50 10.04
C ILE A 356 -6.38 -15.86 9.63
N GLY A 357 -7.07 -16.60 8.74
CA GLY A 357 -6.58 -17.87 8.19
C GLY A 357 -5.22 -17.71 7.50
N VAL A 358 -5.11 -16.77 6.57
CA VAL A 358 -3.88 -16.48 5.80
C VAL A 358 -2.72 -16.08 6.71
N VAL A 359 -2.97 -15.38 7.82
CA VAL A 359 -1.92 -14.98 8.77
C VAL A 359 -1.53 -16.13 9.69
N PHE A 360 -2.48 -16.73 10.40
CA PHE A 360 -2.19 -17.62 11.52
C PHE A 360 -1.98 -19.07 11.10
N TYR A 361 -2.69 -19.59 10.09
CA TYR A 361 -2.52 -20.99 9.66
C TYR A 361 -1.06 -21.32 9.31
N PRO A 362 -0.36 -20.52 8.48
CA PRO A 362 1.04 -20.77 8.15
C PRO A 362 1.97 -20.58 9.35
N MET A 363 1.70 -19.60 10.22
CA MET A 363 2.47 -19.42 11.46
C MET A 363 2.36 -20.64 12.39
N ILE A 364 1.19 -21.30 12.45
CA ILE A 364 0.97 -22.52 13.24
C ILE A 364 1.70 -23.72 12.62
N ILE A 365 1.58 -23.90 11.30
CA ILE A 365 2.26 -24.98 10.58
C ILE A 365 3.78 -24.84 10.71
N HIS A 366 4.31 -23.63 10.51
CA HIS A 366 5.73 -23.33 10.57
C HIS A 366 6.19 -22.82 11.95
N ARG A 367 5.44 -23.10 13.03
CA ARG A 367 5.73 -22.62 14.40
C ARG A 367 7.15 -22.87 14.89
N LYS A 368 7.82 -23.93 14.40
CA LYS A 368 9.21 -24.24 14.74
C LYS A 368 10.17 -23.12 14.31
N ILE A 369 9.90 -22.43 13.20
CA ILE A 369 10.70 -21.29 12.71
C ILE A 369 10.50 -20.08 13.61
N LEU A 370 9.24 -19.77 13.95
CA LEU A 370 8.91 -18.70 14.88
C LEU A 370 9.53 -18.95 16.26
N LEU A 371 9.40 -20.16 16.80
CA LEU A 371 10.01 -20.53 18.09
C LEU A 371 11.55 -20.45 18.04
N ARG A 372 12.16 -20.82 16.90
CA ARG A 372 13.60 -20.68 16.70
C ARG A 372 14.02 -19.21 16.67
N SER A 373 13.28 -18.33 15.99
CA SER A 373 13.60 -16.90 15.96
C SER A 373 13.47 -16.27 17.34
N ILE A 374 12.44 -16.64 18.12
CA ILE A 374 12.25 -16.19 19.51
C ILE A 374 13.40 -16.67 20.40
N ARG A 375 13.78 -17.95 20.33
CA ARG A 375 14.96 -18.45 21.08
C ARG A 375 16.26 -17.79 20.64
N GLY A 376 16.34 -17.38 19.37
CA GLY A 376 17.43 -16.61 18.78
C GLY A 376 17.64 -15.22 19.40
N ILE A 377 16.73 -14.73 20.24
CA ILE A 377 16.93 -13.50 21.04
C ILE A 377 18.05 -13.70 22.05
N PHE A 378 18.10 -14.86 22.69
CA PHE A 378 19.01 -15.18 23.80
C PHE A 378 20.28 -15.91 23.34
N SER A 379 20.30 -16.42 22.11
CA SER A 379 21.46 -17.10 21.55
C SER A 379 22.37 -16.12 20.81
N LYS A 380 23.69 -16.24 21.03
CA LYS A 380 24.73 -15.56 20.23
C LYS A 380 24.91 -16.18 18.84
N ALA A 381 24.16 -17.22 18.48
CA ALA A 381 24.26 -17.85 17.17
C ALA A 381 24.15 -16.78 16.07
N GLU A 382 25.28 -16.56 15.38
CA GLU A 382 25.34 -15.65 14.24
C GLU A 382 24.26 -16.08 13.25
N SER A 383 23.48 -15.10 12.79
CA SER A 383 22.61 -15.33 11.65
C SER A 383 23.46 -15.84 10.49
N GLU A 384 22.95 -16.82 9.75
CA GLU A 384 23.60 -17.39 8.57
C GLU A 384 24.21 -16.28 7.68
N ASN A 385 25.42 -16.51 7.16
CA ASN A 385 26.28 -15.52 6.51
C ASN A 385 25.52 -14.52 5.61
N GLY A 386 25.32 -13.28 6.09
CA GLY A 386 24.69 -12.19 5.32
C GLY A 386 23.31 -11.74 5.81
N ASP A 387 22.71 -12.45 6.77
CA ASP A 387 21.40 -12.13 7.34
C ASP A 387 21.45 -11.13 8.51
N VAL A 388 20.29 -10.55 8.83
CA VAL A 388 20.08 -9.73 10.03
C VAL A 388 19.90 -10.66 11.24
N SER A 389 20.59 -10.40 12.35
CA SER A 389 20.46 -11.24 13.56
C SER A 389 19.03 -11.25 14.13
N TYR A 390 18.55 -12.41 14.60
CA TYR A 390 17.24 -12.52 15.25
C TYR A 390 17.11 -11.62 16.48
N ARG A 391 18.20 -11.42 17.22
CA ARG A 391 18.24 -10.50 18.36
C ARG A 391 17.90 -9.07 17.95
N LEU A 392 18.52 -8.55 16.88
CA LEU A 392 18.22 -7.21 16.37
C LEU A 392 16.78 -7.13 15.86
N GLN A 393 16.31 -8.16 15.17
CA GLN A 393 14.95 -8.21 14.64
C GLN A 393 13.90 -8.05 15.74
N TRP A 394 13.98 -8.87 16.79
CA TRP A 394 13.02 -8.84 17.90
C TRP A 394 13.15 -7.61 18.80
N ILE A 395 14.38 -7.20 19.14
CA ILE A 395 14.60 -5.97 19.92
C ILE A 395 14.04 -4.77 19.15
N GLY A 396 14.28 -4.70 17.84
CA GLY A 396 13.71 -3.68 16.97
C GLY A 396 12.19 -3.69 16.97
N THR A 397 11.56 -4.86 16.77
CA THR A 397 10.10 -5.00 16.85
C THR A 397 9.54 -4.52 18.19
N ILE A 398 10.16 -4.87 19.31
CA ILE A 398 9.68 -4.47 20.64
C ILE A 398 9.86 -2.96 20.86
N ILE A 399 11.05 -2.41 20.59
CA ILE A 399 11.34 -1.00 20.82
C ILE A 399 10.43 -0.13 19.95
N PHE A 400 10.38 -0.39 18.64
CA PHE A 400 9.56 0.41 17.74
C PHE A 400 8.05 0.18 17.95
N GLY A 401 7.66 -1.00 18.43
CA GLY A 401 6.30 -1.25 18.92
C GLY A 401 5.93 -0.36 20.10
N ILE A 402 6.81 -0.26 21.10
CA ILE A 402 6.60 0.62 22.27
C ILE A 402 6.58 2.10 21.87
N LEU A 403 7.52 2.54 21.02
CA LEU A 403 7.57 3.93 20.54
C LEU A 403 6.31 4.30 19.75
N TRP A 404 5.81 3.40 18.92
CA TRP A 404 4.57 3.63 18.19
C TRP A 404 3.36 3.68 19.12
N LEU A 405 3.24 2.75 20.08
CA LEU A 405 2.19 2.81 21.11
C LEU A 405 2.25 4.11 21.92
N PHE A 406 3.46 4.57 22.27
CA PHE A 406 3.65 5.84 22.93
C PHE A 406 3.14 7.01 22.08
N SER A 407 3.43 7.03 20.78
CA SER A 407 2.92 8.06 19.85
C SER A 407 1.38 8.11 19.82
N LEU A 408 0.71 6.95 19.88
CA LEU A 408 -0.76 6.87 19.93
C LEU A 408 -1.31 7.46 21.23
N MET A 409 -0.64 7.24 22.36
CA MET A 409 -1.06 7.79 23.64
C MET A 409 -0.90 9.32 23.71
N LEU A 410 0.09 9.90 23.01
CA LEU A 410 0.33 11.35 22.98
C LEU A 410 -0.87 12.15 22.44
N ILE A 411 -1.71 11.53 21.62
CA ILE A 411 -2.93 12.14 21.07
C ILE A 411 -4.20 11.72 21.83
N ASN A 412 -4.07 11.30 23.09
CA ASN A 412 -5.17 10.91 23.97
C ASN A 412 -5.89 9.60 23.60
N ILE A 413 -5.25 8.68 22.86
CA ILE A 413 -5.82 7.33 22.70
C ILE A 413 -5.53 6.52 23.98
N PRO A 414 -6.54 5.99 24.69
CA PRO A 414 -6.31 5.17 25.87
C PRO A 414 -5.52 3.91 25.52
N ILE A 415 -4.60 3.50 26.40
CA ILE A 415 -3.62 2.44 26.12
C ILE A 415 -4.24 1.12 25.64
N HIS A 416 -5.40 0.74 26.18
CA HIS A 416 -6.08 -0.50 25.78
C HIS A 416 -6.66 -0.41 24.35
N TYR A 417 -7.16 0.76 23.94
CA TYR A 417 -7.55 0.99 22.54
C TYR A 417 -6.32 1.05 21.63
N ALA A 418 -5.24 1.70 22.07
CA ALA A 418 -4.00 1.77 21.29
C ALA A 418 -3.43 0.36 21.01
N ILE A 419 -3.37 -0.52 22.02
CA ILE A 419 -2.93 -1.91 21.87
C ILE A 419 -3.86 -2.66 20.91
N LEU A 420 -5.17 -2.57 21.11
CA LEU A 420 -6.14 -3.27 20.26
C LEU A 420 -6.04 -2.82 18.79
N GLY A 421 -6.03 -1.52 18.54
CA GLY A 421 -5.88 -0.96 17.20
C GLY A 421 -4.55 -1.36 16.55
N ALA A 422 -3.45 -1.29 17.31
CA ALA A 422 -2.12 -1.68 16.85
C ALA A 422 -2.07 -3.15 16.42
N LEU A 423 -2.61 -4.07 17.23
CA LEU A 423 -2.65 -5.49 16.91
C LEU A 423 -3.45 -5.76 15.63
N ILE A 424 -4.62 -5.12 15.49
CA ILE A 424 -5.45 -5.30 14.30
C ILE A 424 -4.72 -4.81 13.05
N VAL A 425 -4.11 -3.61 13.11
CA VAL A 425 -3.34 -3.05 11.98
C VAL A 425 -2.20 -3.99 11.57
N ILE A 426 -1.41 -4.48 12.52
CA ILE A 426 -0.28 -5.35 12.22
C ILE A 426 -0.75 -6.69 11.64
N ILE A 427 -1.79 -7.32 12.19
CA ILE A 427 -2.35 -8.58 11.66
C ILE A 427 -2.79 -8.38 10.21
N ILE A 428 -3.53 -7.31 9.93
CA ILE A 428 -4.01 -7.05 8.58
C ILE A 428 -2.84 -6.76 7.63
N PHE A 429 -1.85 -5.99 8.07
CA PHE A 429 -0.69 -5.68 7.25
C PHE A 429 0.14 -6.94 6.93
N ILE A 430 0.25 -7.90 7.85
CA ILE A 430 0.89 -9.19 7.61
C ILE A 430 0.08 -9.99 6.58
N GLY A 431 -1.24 -10.08 6.76
CA GLY A 431 -2.13 -10.79 5.84
C GLY A 431 -2.03 -10.23 4.41
N TRP A 432 -2.05 -8.91 4.29
CA TRP A 432 -1.86 -8.21 3.02
C TRP A 432 -0.51 -8.51 2.37
N SER A 433 0.57 -8.46 3.17
CA SER A 433 1.92 -8.75 2.67
C SER A 433 2.05 -10.15 2.11
N ARG A 434 1.40 -11.13 2.76
CA ARG A 434 1.37 -12.50 2.30
C ARG A 434 0.55 -12.67 1.01
N ILE A 435 -0.63 -12.07 0.93
CA ILE A 435 -1.47 -12.12 -0.28
C ILE A 435 -0.69 -11.53 -1.47
N ARG A 436 -0.01 -10.39 -1.26
CA ARG A 436 0.83 -9.80 -2.30
C ARG A 436 2.02 -10.69 -2.69
N ALA A 437 2.66 -11.34 -1.72
CA ALA A 437 3.72 -12.32 -2.01
C ALA A 437 3.21 -13.53 -2.83
N MET A 438 1.96 -13.93 -2.63
CA MET A 438 1.33 -15.02 -3.40
C MET A 438 0.92 -14.56 -4.81
N SER A 439 0.12 -13.49 -4.92
CA SER A 439 -0.59 -13.11 -6.16
C SER A 439 -0.14 -11.81 -6.84
N GLY A 440 0.89 -11.14 -6.30
CA GLY A 440 1.30 -9.80 -6.76
C GLY A 440 0.35 -8.67 -6.33
N GLY A 441 -0.66 -8.96 -5.51
CA GLY A 441 -1.51 -7.98 -4.81
C GLY A 441 -2.67 -7.37 -5.62
N LEU A 442 -2.56 -7.31 -6.95
CA LEU A 442 -3.55 -6.64 -7.81
C LEU A 442 -4.53 -7.59 -8.51
N LEU A 443 -4.13 -8.85 -8.78
CA LEU A 443 -5.03 -9.87 -9.30
C LEU A 443 -5.68 -10.65 -8.18
N GLY A 444 -7.00 -10.70 -8.20
CA GLY A 444 -7.78 -11.23 -7.09
C GLY A 444 -8.86 -10.29 -6.59
N GLY A 445 -8.75 -8.99 -6.89
CA GLY A 445 -9.58 -7.95 -6.26
C GLY A 445 -9.42 -7.87 -4.75
N TYR A 446 -8.60 -8.73 -4.13
CA TYR A 446 -8.49 -8.95 -2.69
C TYR A 446 -8.06 -7.70 -1.92
N GLY A 447 -7.49 -6.70 -2.59
CA GLY A 447 -7.10 -5.43 -1.98
C GLY A 447 -8.21 -4.41 -1.77
N ARG A 448 -9.36 -4.53 -2.45
CA ARG A 448 -10.51 -3.65 -2.20
C ARG A 448 -11.32 -4.12 -0.97
N PRO A 449 -11.69 -5.41 -0.83
CA PRO A 449 -12.37 -5.93 0.35
C PRO A 449 -11.55 -5.67 1.61
N LEU A 450 -10.30 -6.16 1.67
CA LEU A 450 -9.40 -5.99 2.82
C LEU A 450 -9.20 -4.53 3.21
N GLY A 451 -9.00 -3.62 2.26
CA GLY A 451 -8.79 -2.21 2.56
C GLY A 451 -9.99 -1.51 3.16
N HIS A 452 -11.21 -1.94 2.82
CA HIS A 452 -12.42 -1.46 3.46
C HIS A 452 -12.75 -2.22 4.77
N TYR A 453 -12.32 -3.48 4.96
CA TYR A 453 -12.41 -4.17 6.26
C TYR A 453 -11.53 -3.59 7.33
N MET A 454 -10.51 -2.85 6.91
CA MET A 454 -9.70 -2.03 7.79
C MET A 454 -10.50 -0.82 8.34
N GLN A 455 -11.69 -0.52 7.83
CA GLN A 455 -12.59 0.45 8.47
C GLN A 455 -13.23 -0.09 9.76
N PHE A 456 -13.32 -1.40 9.95
CA PHE A 456 -13.92 -1.99 11.16
C PHE A 456 -13.26 -1.49 12.45
N PRO A 457 -11.90 -1.47 12.56
CA PRO A 457 -11.22 -0.82 13.66
C PRO A 457 -11.72 0.59 13.97
N ALA A 458 -11.90 1.44 12.96
CA ALA A 458 -12.34 2.82 13.15
C ALA A 458 -13.71 2.94 13.84
N TRP A 459 -14.55 1.91 13.77
CA TRP A 459 -15.86 1.84 14.43
C TRP A 459 -15.81 1.27 15.85
N ILE A 460 -14.67 0.75 16.31
CA ILE A 460 -14.49 0.24 17.68
C ILE A 460 -14.92 1.27 18.73
N PRO A 461 -14.54 2.57 18.66
CA PRO A 461 -14.99 3.55 19.65
C PRO A 461 -16.51 3.73 19.71
N VAL A 462 -17.22 3.54 18.60
CA VAL A 462 -18.70 3.60 18.57
C VAL A 462 -19.28 2.35 19.22
N GLY A 463 -18.82 1.16 18.82
CA GLY A 463 -19.33 -0.11 19.33
C GLY A 463 -19.06 -0.34 20.82
N THR A 464 -18.00 0.26 21.35
CA THR A 464 -17.60 0.15 22.77
C THR A 464 -18.13 1.30 23.64
N GLY A 465 -18.72 2.33 23.04
CA GLY A 465 -19.22 3.51 23.76
C GLY A 465 -18.16 4.59 24.08
N LEU A 466 -16.90 4.40 23.67
CA LEU A 466 -15.85 5.42 23.82
C LEU A 466 -16.24 6.76 23.18
N SER A 467 -16.95 6.73 22.05
CA SER A 467 -17.41 7.96 21.37
C SER A 467 -18.30 8.85 22.23
N LYS A 468 -19.00 8.27 23.21
CA LYS A 468 -19.82 9.00 24.19
C LYS A 468 -19.04 9.35 25.45
N ALA A 469 -18.20 8.44 25.93
CA ALA A 469 -17.44 8.60 27.18
C ALA A 469 -16.28 9.60 27.04
N ASP A 470 -15.56 9.53 25.92
CA ASP A 470 -14.43 10.41 25.60
C ASP A 470 -14.39 10.69 24.08
N PRO A 471 -15.10 11.74 23.64
CA PRO A 471 -15.13 12.12 22.22
C PRO A 471 -13.76 12.49 21.64
N SER A 472 -12.85 13.01 22.46
CA SER A 472 -11.49 13.38 22.04
C SER A 472 -10.65 12.15 21.75
N ALA A 473 -10.65 11.16 22.66
CA ALA A 473 -10.01 9.87 22.44
C ALA A 473 -10.58 9.15 21.22
N SER A 474 -11.92 9.17 21.06
CA SER A 474 -12.60 8.59 19.91
C SER A 474 -12.18 9.26 18.60
N LEU A 475 -12.11 10.60 18.57
CA LEU A 475 -11.66 11.33 17.38
C LEU A 475 -10.22 11.00 17.02
N SER A 476 -9.32 10.97 17.99
CA SER A 476 -7.91 10.59 17.75
C SER A 476 -7.78 9.16 17.25
N PHE A 477 -8.52 8.21 17.84
CA PHE A 477 -8.54 6.83 17.40
C PHE A 477 -9.05 6.73 15.96
N MET A 478 -10.17 7.38 15.63
CA MET A 478 -10.73 7.42 14.29
C MET A 478 -9.83 8.21 13.31
N SER A 479 -9.07 9.20 13.75
CA SER A 479 -8.17 9.94 12.88
C SER A 479 -6.97 9.08 12.48
N ILE A 480 -6.40 8.32 13.44
CA ILE A 480 -5.28 7.41 13.16
C ILE A 480 -5.77 6.14 12.51
N PHE A 481 -6.53 5.31 13.22
CA PHE A 481 -6.97 4.02 12.71
C PHE A 481 -8.08 4.15 11.71
N GLY A 482 -8.89 5.20 11.77
CA GLY A 482 -9.70 5.55 10.63
C GLY A 482 -8.80 6.08 9.53
N GLY A 483 -8.13 7.24 9.60
CA GLY A 483 -7.34 7.78 8.47
C GLY A 483 -6.32 6.83 7.80
N HIS A 484 -5.62 5.96 8.56
CA HIS A 484 -4.70 4.94 8.03
C HIS A 484 -5.44 3.81 7.31
N LEU A 485 -6.74 3.66 7.57
CA LEU A 485 -7.61 2.60 7.10
C LEU A 485 -8.87 3.10 6.31
N LEU A 486 -9.16 4.41 6.29
CA LEU A 486 -10.36 5.14 5.83
C LEU A 486 -10.11 5.82 4.47
N ALA A 487 -9.32 5.21 3.60
CA ALA A 487 -9.57 5.47 2.20
C ALA A 487 -10.89 4.78 1.81
N GLY A 488 -12.01 5.47 2.08
CA GLY A 488 -13.30 5.21 1.46
C GLY A 488 -13.15 5.44 -0.04
N GLY A 489 -12.90 4.35 -0.76
CA GLY A 489 -12.63 4.35 -2.19
C GLY A 489 -11.26 3.73 -2.45
N LEU A 490 -11.28 2.54 -3.06
CA LEU A 490 -10.22 1.93 -3.87
C LEU A 490 -8.78 2.34 -3.49
N VAL A 491 -8.02 1.40 -2.91
CA VAL A 491 -6.53 1.38 -2.90
C VAL A 491 -5.81 1.92 -1.63
N GLY A 492 -6.42 2.72 -0.74
CA GLY A 492 -5.60 3.45 0.26
C GLY A 492 -4.88 2.67 1.38
N THR A 493 -5.28 1.45 1.75
CA THR A 493 -4.51 0.66 2.75
C THR A 493 -3.37 -0.15 2.15
N GLN A 494 -3.43 -0.44 0.84
CA GLN A 494 -2.31 -1.00 0.09
C GLN A 494 -1.11 -0.03 0.08
N LEU A 495 -1.44 1.25 0.21
CA LEU A 495 -0.58 2.37 0.01
C LEU A 495 0.23 2.69 1.27
N ALA A 496 -0.33 2.71 2.49
CA ALA A 496 0.48 3.00 3.69
C ALA A 496 1.26 1.82 4.30
N ASN A 497 1.07 0.59 3.82
CA ASN A 497 1.76 -0.59 4.37
C ASN A 497 3.13 -0.80 3.71
N PRO A 498 4.25 -0.65 4.44
CA PRO A 498 5.58 -0.84 3.85
C PRO A 498 6.05 -2.31 3.81
N MET A 499 5.40 -3.21 4.55
CA MET A 499 5.83 -4.61 4.67
C MET A 499 5.84 -5.40 3.35
N PRO A 500 4.83 -5.28 2.45
CA PRO A 500 4.85 -5.99 1.18
C PRO A 500 6.05 -5.56 0.33
N ASN A 501 6.33 -4.26 0.27
CA ASN A 501 7.46 -3.73 -0.50
C ASN A 501 8.81 -4.16 0.10
N ALA A 502 8.90 -4.22 1.43
CA ALA A 502 10.10 -4.74 2.11
C ALA A 502 10.33 -6.23 1.80
N LEU A 503 9.29 -7.07 1.90
CA LEU A 503 9.36 -8.51 1.60
C LEU A 503 9.66 -8.79 0.13
N GLU A 504 9.03 -8.04 -0.79
CA GLU A 504 9.33 -8.07 -2.22
C GLU A 504 10.81 -7.74 -2.47
N SER A 505 11.33 -6.69 -1.80
CA SER A 505 12.75 -6.30 -1.90
C SER A 505 13.68 -7.40 -1.40
N TYR A 506 13.34 -8.10 -0.32
CA TYR A 506 14.10 -9.25 0.13
C TYR A 506 14.08 -10.41 -0.87
N ARG A 507 12.97 -10.63 -1.57
CA ARG A 507 12.92 -11.62 -2.65
C ARG A 507 13.79 -11.22 -3.84
N VAL A 508 13.74 -9.95 -4.26
CA VAL A 508 14.64 -9.42 -5.31
C VAL A 508 16.10 -9.59 -4.89
N GLY A 509 16.43 -9.28 -3.63
CA GLY A 509 17.77 -9.50 -3.06
C GLY A 509 18.19 -10.96 -3.09
N PHE A 510 17.30 -11.88 -2.71
CA PHE A 510 17.55 -13.32 -2.76
C PHE A 510 17.85 -13.81 -4.19
N LEU A 511 17.04 -13.41 -5.18
CA LEU A 511 17.26 -13.74 -6.60
C LEU A 511 18.58 -13.14 -7.13
N ALA A 512 18.93 -11.93 -6.66
CA ALA A 512 20.17 -11.24 -6.99
C ALA A 512 21.40 -11.71 -6.20
N LYS A 513 21.25 -12.69 -5.28
CA LYS A 513 22.28 -13.14 -4.32
C LYS A 513 22.88 -12.00 -3.47
N ALA A 514 22.06 -11.00 -3.13
CA ALA A 514 22.43 -9.87 -2.27
C ALA A 514 22.20 -10.20 -0.79
N ARG A 515 23.09 -9.74 0.09
CA ARG A 515 22.95 -9.92 1.55
C ARG A 515 21.70 -9.22 2.08
N SER A 516 20.83 -9.94 2.79
CA SER A 516 19.64 -9.37 3.45
C SER A 516 19.96 -8.19 4.38
N ARG A 517 21.12 -8.23 5.05
CA ARG A 517 21.58 -7.15 5.93
C ARG A 517 21.79 -5.83 5.18
N ASP A 518 22.32 -5.88 3.97
CA ASP A 518 22.57 -4.69 3.14
C ASP A 518 21.24 -4.04 2.74
N LEU A 519 20.26 -4.85 2.35
CA LEU A 519 18.91 -4.39 2.01
C LEU A 519 18.19 -3.80 3.24
N PHE A 520 18.34 -4.42 4.42
CA PHE A 520 17.75 -3.90 5.66
C PHE A 520 18.32 -2.52 6.03
N ILE A 521 19.64 -2.35 5.96
CA ILE A 521 20.30 -1.06 6.25
C ILE A 521 19.85 -0.01 5.23
N ALA A 522 19.82 -0.36 3.94
CA ALA A 522 19.43 0.55 2.87
C ALA A 522 17.98 1.03 3.04
N GLN A 523 17.04 0.11 3.32
CA GLN A 523 15.64 0.42 3.60
C GLN A 523 15.48 1.30 4.86
N THR A 524 16.24 1.02 5.92
CA THR A 524 16.22 1.82 7.16
C THR A 524 16.62 3.27 6.88
N ILE A 525 17.69 3.50 6.12
CA ILE A 525 18.16 4.85 5.79
C ILE A 525 17.14 5.56 4.89
N ALA A 526 16.64 4.88 3.85
CA ALA A 526 15.64 5.44 2.95
C ALA A 526 14.38 5.90 3.70
N LEU A 527 13.93 5.11 4.69
CA LEU A 527 12.79 5.42 5.54
C LEU A 527 13.01 6.67 6.39
N VAL A 528 14.13 6.74 7.11
CA VAL A 528 14.43 7.86 8.00
C VAL A 528 14.62 9.18 7.22
N VAL A 529 15.18 9.12 6.01
CA VAL A 529 15.37 10.29 5.15
C VAL A 529 14.06 10.75 4.52
N SER A 530 13.23 9.82 4.04
CA SER A 530 12.05 10.18 3.23
C SER A 530 10.89 10.72 4.04
N ILE A 531 10.66 10.21 5.25
CA ILE A 531 9.48 10.58 6.05
C ILE A 531 9.43 12.09 6.34
N PRO A 532 10.48 12.75 6.85
CA PRO A 532 10.44 14.20 7.07
C PRO A 532 10.24 15.00 5.79
N ILE A 533 10.84 14.56 4.67
CA ILE A 533 10.69 15.20 3.35
C ILE A 533 9.23 15.14 2.90
N ILE A 534 8.63 13.95 2.94
CA ILE A 534 7.25 13.73 2.49
C ILE A 534 6.27 14.53 3.36
N ILE A 535 6.42 14.50 4.68
CA ILE A 535 5.57 15.27 5.60
C ILE A 535 5.67 16.77 5.29
N THR A 536 6.89 17.28 5.10
CA THR A 536 7.13 18.71 4.83
C THR A 536 6.55 19.15 3.49
N ILE A 537 6.60 18.32 2.45
CA ILE A 537 6.03 18.62 1.12
C ILE A 537 4.51 18.48 1.10
N THR A 538 3.95 17.64 1.99
CA THR A 538 2.50 17.46 2.11
C THR A 538 1.83 18.70 2.74
N ILE A 539 2.57 19.42 3.59
CA ILE A 539 2.17 20.66 4.25
C ILE A 539 2.42 21.85 3.33
#